data_AF-A0A3D0P753-F1
#
_entry.id   AF-A0A3D0P753-F1
#
_cell.length_a   1.000
_cell.length_b   1.000
_cell.length_c   1.000
_cell.angle_alpha   90.00
_cell.angle_beta   90.00
_cell.angle_gamma   90.00
#
_symmetry.space_group_name_H-M   'P 1'
#
loop_
_entity.id
_entity.type
_entity.pdbx_description
1 polymer ?
#
loop_
_entity_poly.entity_id
_entity_poly.type
_entity_poly.pdbx_seq_one_letter_code
_entity_poly.pdbx_strand_id
1 'polypeptide(L)'
;MHSFISRSLLFIFAIGAVAGIEANAQQTREVQNAREAVNKVLEDSGKHFRDGLTALKANRRQDSGLNFDKSVEVFLSSAINIQTDGRLQTCYNQLLETVYRIEFPTAAKQPQIRSLAASCGWQWNDVDLGLADEVTALVAQMKTADASAAQSQVPNDELIGFNSQEFEPSPLDELSKLELLPEELEIEGNPEASQQYQYIQYAVSNRSLGFSFQVHPMIQQYINYYRGRGRRTMEVGLYRSGMFMSMARMIFRQEGIPENVAWLGQVESAWKPSAMSHMAASGLWQFIPGTGARFGLRRTAHVDERNSFDEATRASARYLRFLFNRYNNWELALAAYNCGEGNVDRAIRRAGSANFWAAYPFLPRETRNYVPNILATILI
;
A
#
# COMPACT_ATOMS: atom_id res chain seq x y z
N MET A 1 -67.53 11.42 43.85
CA MET A 1 -66.59 12.01 42.88
C MET A 1 -65.34 11.16 42.89
N HIS A 2 -65.26 10.17 41.99
CA HIS A 2 -64.21 9.14 41.99
C HIS A 2 -63.46 9.13 40.66
N SER A 3 -62.13 9.09 40.79
CA SER A 3 -61.14 8.43 39.93
C SER A 3 -61.01 8.86 38.46
N PHE A 4 -60.06 9.76 38.21
CA PHE A 4 -59.33 9.85 36.94
C PHE A 4 -57.84 9.80 37.31
N ILE A 5 -57.10 8.79 36.85
CA ILE A 5 -55.66 8.80 36.50
C ILE A 5 -55.24 7.39 36.05
N SER A 6 -54.43 7.36 34.98
CA SER A 6 -53.54 6.28 34.56
C SER A 6 -54.08 5.16 33.66
N ARG A 7 -54.14 5.46 32.36
CA ARG A 7 -53.86 4.48 31.28
C ARG A 7 -53.26 5.21 30.06
N SER A 8 -52.03 5.68 30.18
CA SER A 8 -51.24 6.16 29.02
C SER A 8 -49.77 6.18 29.39
N LEU A 9 -49.12 5.01 29.50
CA LEU A 9 -47.66 4.92 29.67
C LEU A 9 -47.04 3.57 29.29
N LEU A 10 -47.76 2.66 28.61
CA LEU A 10 -47.25 1.31 28.30
C LEU A 10 -46.93 1.04 26.82
N PHE A 11 -47.08 2.02 25.92
CA PHE A 11 -46.83 1.80 24.48
C PHE A 11 -45.59 2.52 23.90
N ILE A 12 -44.81 3.24 24.71
CA ILE A 12 -43.58 3.93 24.24
C ILE A 12 -42.29 3.16 24.59
N PHE A 13 -42.32 2.25 25.57
CA PHE A 13 -41.14 1.46 25.96
C PHE A 13 -40.84 0.26 25.04
N ALA A 14 -41.83 -0.26 24.30
CA ALA A 14 -41.63 -1.43 23.44
C ALA A 14 -40.88 -1.11 22.13
N ILE A 15 -41.09 0.08 21.55
CA ILE A 15 -40.46 0.48 20.29
C ILE A 15 -38.96 0.81 20.48
N GLY A 16 -38.61 1.46 21.60
CA GLY A 16 -37.21 1.75 21.93
C GLY A 16 -36.38 0.50 22.28
N ALA A 17 -37.01 -0.51 22.89
CA ALA A 17 -36.35 -1.78 23.20
C ALA A 17 -36.07 -2.62 21.94
N VAL A 18 -36.99 -2.67 20.98
CA VAL A 18 -36.79 -3.39 19.71
C VAL A 18 -35.72 -2.71 18.85
N ALA A 19 -35.73 -1.37 18.74
CA ALA A 19 -34.70 -0.63 18.03
C ALA A 19 -33.30 -0.79 18.69
N GLY A 20 -33.23 -0.84 20.02
CA GLY A 20 -31.98 -1.09 20.75
C GLY A 20 -31.46 -2.52 20.58
N ILE A 21 -32.34 -3.52 20.49
CA ILE A 21 -31.97 -4.92 20.23
C ILE A 21 -31.49 -5.10 18.78
N GLU A 22 -32.14 -4.47 17.81
CA GLU A 22 -31.74 -4.52 16.40
C GLU A 22 -30.41 -3.80 16.15
N ALA A 23 -30.20 -2.62 16.75
CA ALA A 23 -28.92 -1.92 16.66
C ALA A 23 -27.77 -2.70 17.29
N ASN A 24 -28.00 -3.35 18.44
CA ASN A 24 -27.01 -4.18 19.12
C ASN A 24 -26.73 -5.49 18.34
N ALA A 25 -27.75 -6.11 17.75
CA ALA A 25 -27.60 -7.27 16.87
C ALA A 25 -26.85 -6.92 15.58
N GLN A 26 -27.07 -5.73 15.02
CA GLN A 26 -26.35 -5.24 13.84
C GLN A 26 -24.89 -4.94 14.17
N GLN A 27 -24.62 -4.26 15.29
CA GLN A 27 -23.26 -4.02 15.76
C GLN A 27 -22.50 -5.34 16.02
N THR A 28 -23.17 -6.34 16.56
CA THR A 28 -22.59 -7.68 16.78
C THR A 28 -22.24 -8.37 15.46
N ARG A 29 -23.10 -8.26 14.44
CA ARG A 29 -22.84 -8.81 13.09
C ARG A 29 -21.70 -8.09 12.37
N GLU A 30 -21.64 -6.77 12.46
CA GLU A 30 -20.56 -5.98 11.84
C GLU A 30 -19.19 -6.30 12.44
N VAL A 31 -19.13 -6.43 13.78
CA VAL A 31 -17.91 -6.88 14.48
C VAL A 31 -17.52 -8.30 14.08
N GLN A 32 -18.48 -9.21 13.95
CA GLN A 32 -18.21 -10.58 13.52
C GLN A 32 -17.67 -10.62 12.07
N ASN A 33 -18.30 -9.90 11.15
CA ASN A 33 -17.84 -9.81 9.76
C ASN A 33 -16.44 -9.22 9.64
N ALA A 34 -16.13 -8.19 10.43
CA ALA A 34 -14.78 -7.61 10.47
C ALA A 34 -13.74 -8.64 10.96
N ARG A 35 -14.07 -9.40 12.00
CA ARG A 35 -13.21 -10.46 12.53
C ARG A 35 -12.99 -11.59 11.53
N GLU A 36 -14.04 -12.00 10.81
CA GLU A 36 -13.95 -13.01 9.75
C GLU A 36 -13.07 -12.54 8.59
N ALA A 37 -13.19 -11.26 8.20
CA ALA A 37 -12.32 -10.67 7.18
C ALA A 37 -10.84 -10.69 7.59
N VAL A 38 -10.54 -10.33 8.86
CA VAL A 38 -9.17 -10.40 9.41
C VAL A 38 -8.63 -11.83 9.39
N ASN A 39 -9.42 -12.81 9.86
CA ASN A 39 -9.00 -14.21 9.89
C ASN A 39 -8.76 -14.74 8.47
N LYS A 40 -9.58 -14.33 7.50
CA LYS A 40 -9.40 -14.71 6.10
C LYS A 40 -8.07 -14.21 5.53
N VAL A 41 -7.70 -12.96 5.80
CA VAL A 41 -6.39 -12.40 5.37
C VAL A 41 -5.23 -13.21 5.97
N LEU A 42 -5.30 -13.53 7.26
CA LEU A 42 -4.28 -14.34 7.93
C LEU A 42 -4.19 -15.75 7.32
N GLU A 43 -5.32 -16.41 7.08
CA GLU A 43 -5.37 -17.75 6.50
C GLU A 43 -4.85 -17.79 5.06
N ASP A 44 -5.33 -16.89 4.20
CA ASP A 44 -4.93 -16.80 2.80
C ASP A 44 -3.42 -16.50 2.68
N SER A 45 -2.88 -15.64 3.56
CA SER A 45 -1.43 -15.43 3.66
C SER A 45 -0.69 -16.70 4.08
N GLY A 46 -1.13 -17.37 5.14
CA GLY A 46 -0.46 -18.57 5.66
C GLY A 46 -0.38 -19.70 4.63
N LYS A 47 -1.42 -19.83 3.79
CA LYS A 47 -1.41 -20.76 2.66
C LYS A 47 -0.30 -20.44 1.67
N HIS A 48 -0.23 -19.20 1.18
CA HIS A 48 0.81 -18.79 0.24
C HIS A 48 2.21 -18.90 0.82
N PHE A 49 2.40 -18.53 2.09
CA PHE A 49 3.68 -18.67 2.75
C PHE A 49 4.13 -20.14 2.82
N ARG A 50 3.22 -21.06 3.20
CA ARG A 50 3.49 -22.51 3.19
C ARG A 50 3.81 -23.03 1.78
N ASP A 51 3.09 -22.59 0.76
CA ASP A 51 3.36 -22.96 -0.62
C ASP A 51 4.77 -22.50 -1.06
N GLY A 52 5.19 -21.32 -0.58
CA GLY A 52 6.56 -20.80 -0.74
C GLY A 52 7.60 -21.70 -0.08
N LEU A 53 7.40 -22.08 1.19
CA LEU A 53 8.28 -23.02 1.91
C LEU A 53 8.40 -24.36 1.17
N THR A 54 7.29 -24.86 0.64
CA THR A 54 7.23 -26.13 -0.11
C THR A 54 8.03 -26.04 -1.41
N ALA A 55 7.86 -24.95 -2.17
CA ALA A 55 8.63 -24.69 -3.38
C ALA A 55 10.13 -24.57 -3.08
N LEU A 56 10.48 -23.92 -1.97
CA LEU A 56 11.86 -23.77 -1.52
C LEU A 56 12.53 -25.11 -1.21
N LYS A 57 11.84 -25.98 -0.46
CA LYS A 57 12.29 -27.34 -0.16
C LYS A 57 12.50 -28.16 -1.43
N ALA A 58 11.67 -27.94 -2.45
CA ALA A 58 11.81 -28.54 -3.77
C ALA A 58 12.87 -27.86 -4.67
N ASN A 59 13.66 -26.94 -4.12
CA ASN A 59 14.67 -26.13 -4.84
C ASN A 59 14.11 -25.27 -6.00
N ARG A 60 12.81 -24.95 -5.99
CA ARG A 60 12.16 -24.06 -6.95
C ARG A 60 12.17 -22.63 -6.43
N ARG A 61 13.33 -21.97 -6.52
CA ARG A 61 13.60 -20.64 -5.95
C ARG A 61 12.65 -19.55 -6.46
N GLN A 62 12.43 -19.51 -7.77
CA GLN A 62 11.54 -18.51 -8.37
C GLN A 62 10.10 -18.68 -7.88
N ASP A 63 9.59 -19.91 -7.89
CA ASP A 63 8.25 -20.23 -7.38
C ASP A 63 8.11 -19.93 -5.89
N SER A 64 9.18 -20.17 -5.11
CA SER A 64 9.23 -19.83 -3.70
C SER A 64 9.05 -18.33 -3.47
N GLY A 65 9.85 -17.50 -4.15
CA GLY A 65 9.75 -16.04 -4.05
C GLY A 65 8.37 -15.53 -4.44
N LEU A 66 7.83 -16.00 -5.56
CA LEU A 66 6.48 -15.62 -6.03
C LEU A 66 5.38 -15.96 -5.00
N ASN A 67 5.51 -17.05 -4.26
CA ASN A 67 4.52 -17.42 -3.24
C ASN A 67 4.71 -16.64 -1.93
N PHE A 68 5.94 -16.31 -1.55
CA PHE A 68 6.19 -15.38 -0.44
C PHE A 68 5.66 -13.98 -0.74
N ASP A 69 5.85 -13.51 -1.96
CA ASP A 69 5.30 -12.24 -2.44
C ASP A 69 3.78 -12.22 -2.35
N LYS A 70 3.11 -13.29 -2.82
CA LYS A 70 1.65 -13.45 -2.67
C LYS A 70 1.20 -13.44 -1.22
N SER A 71 1.97 -14.07 -0.32
CA SER A 71 1.65 -14.07 1.11
C SER A 71 1.63 -12.65 1.69
N VAL A 72 2.57 -11.81 1.29
CA VAL A 72 2.64 -10.40 1.70
C VAL A 72 1.53 -9.60 1.02
N GLU A 73 1.29 -9.84 -0.27
CA GLU A 73 0.27 -9.16 -1.08
C GLU A 73 -1.15 -9.37 -0.55
N VAL A 74 -1.46 -10.51 0.06
CA VAL A 74 -2.77 -10.76 0.70
C VAL A 74 -3.11 -9.70 1.76
N PHE A 75 -2.13 -9.25 2.54
CA PHE A 75 -2.36 -8.16 3.51
C PHE A 75 -2.63 -6.85 2.81
N LEU A 76 -1.76 -6.50 1.87
CA LEU A 76 -1.74 -5.19 1.21
C LEU A 76 -2.93 -4.99 0.26
N SER A 77 -3.35 -6.07 -0.36
CA SER A 77 -4.56 -6.12 -1.20
C SER A 77 -5.83 -6.33 -0.38
N SER A 78 -5.77 -6.42 0.95
CA SER A 78 -6.97 -6.46 1.79
C SER A 78 -7.59 -5.06 1.91
N ALA A 79 -8.91 -4.99 2.14
CA ALA A 79 -9.56 -3.71 2.41
C ALA A 79 -9.41 -3.27 3.88
N ILE A 80 -8.61 -3.99 4.67
CA ILE A 80 -8.45 -3.81 6.10
C ILE A 80 -7.25 -2.91 6.35
N ASN A 81 -7.42 -1.92 7.22
CA ASN A 81 -6.29 -1.12 7.66
C ASN A 81 -5.41 -1.93 8.63
N ILE A 82 -4.30 -2.45 8.10
CA ILE A 82 -3.32 -3.25 8.85
C ILE A 82 -2.79 -2.48 10.07
N GLN A 83 -2.68 -1.15 10.00
CA GLN A 83 -2.13 -0.33 11.08
C GLN A 83 -3.04 -0.23 12.29
N THR A 84 -4.35 -0.42 12.11
CA THR A 84 -5.31 -0.33 13.21
C THR A 84 -5.59 -1.67 13.88
N ASP A 85 -5.18 -2.78 13.26
CA ASP A 85 -5.33 -4.13 13.80
C ASP A 85 -3.97 -4.68 14.25
N GLY A 86 -3.76 -4.74 15.56
CA GLY A 86 -2.47 -5.17 16.13
C GLY A 86 -2.07 -6.60 15.77
N ARG A 87 -3.03 -7.49 15.48
CA ARG A 87 -2.74 -8.87 15.05
C ARG A 87 -2.21 -8.87 13.62
N LEU A 88 -2.89 -8.16 12.71
CA LEU A 88 -2.45 -8.03 11.32
C LEU A 88 -1.08 -7.35 11.24
N GLN A 89 -0.88 -6.25 11.97
CA GLN A 89 0.41 -5.54 11.98
C GLN A 89 1.56 -6.43 12.47
N THR A 90 1.35 -7.15 13.57
CA THR A 90 2.37 -8.05 14.14
C THR A 90 2.70 -9.17 13.16
N CYS A 91 1.68 -9.84 12.62
CA CYS A 91 1.87 -10.91 11.65
C CYS A 91 2.58 -10.41 10.40
N TYR A 92 2.14 -9.28 9.84
CA TYR A 92 2.73 -8.68 8.64
C TYR A 92 4.22 -8.35 8.82
N ASN A 93 4.58 -7.69 9.93
CA ASN A 93 5.97 -7.30 10.20
C ASN A 93 6.87 -8.53 10.38
N GLN A 94 6.40 -9.54 11.12
CA GLN A 94 7.14 -10.79 11.26
C GLN A 94 7.25 -11.57 9.95
N LEU A 95 6.20 -11.54 9.12
CA LEU A 95 6.17 -12.19 7.81
C LEU A 95 7.25 -11.58 6.91
N LEU A 96 7.27 -10.25 6.79
CA LEU A 96 8.28 -9.54 6.02
C LEU A 96 9.70 -9.89 6.47
N GLU A 97 9.97 -9.81 7.77
CA GLU A 97 11.29 -10.12 8.32
C GLU A 97 11.65 -11.59 8.06
N THR A 98 10.71 -12.52 8.24
CA THR A 98 10.97 -13.95 8.03
C THR A 98 11.26 -14.25 6.56
N VAL A 99 10.45 -13.72 5.63
CA VAL A 99 10.69 -13.85 4.17
C VAL A 99 12.05 -13.26 3.82
N TYR A 100 12.37 -12.07 4.34
CA TYR A 100 13.67 -11.43 4.12
C TYR A 100 14.83 -12.33 4.56
N ARG A 101 14.75 -12.97 5.74
CA ARG A 101 15.79 -13.89 6.23
C ARG A 101 15.87 -15.20 5.45
N ILE A 102 14.77 -15.66 4.87
CA ILE A 102 14.75 -16.83 3.98
C ILE A 102 15.45 -16.53 2.66
N GLU A 103 15.19 -15.36 2.08
CA GLU A 103 15.77 -14.95 0.80
C GLU A 103 17.21 -14.46 0.92
N PHE A 104 17.55 -13.84 2.05
CA PHE A 104 18.88 -13.29 2.34
C PHE A 104 19.42 -13.87 3.65
N PRO A 105 19.84 -15.15 3.64
CA PRO A 105 20.38 -15.80 4.82
C PRO A 105 21.65 -15.10 5.31
N THR A 106 21.70 -14.75 6.60
CA THR A 106 22.91 -14.26 7.26
C THR A 106 23.29 -15.13 8.45
N ALA A 107 24.56 -15.11 8.84
CA ALA A 107 25.06 -15.88 9.98
C ALA A 107 24.46 -15.39 11.32
N ALA A 108 24.12 -14.10 11.41
CA ALA A 108 23.69 -13.47 12.65
C ALA A 108 22.19 -13.66 12.97
N LYS A 109 21.33 -13.85 11.96
CA LYS A 109 19.86 -13.92 12.16
C LYS A 109 19.22 -14.98 11.28
N GLN A 110 18.60 -15.98 11.91
CA GLN A 110 17.84 -17.06 11.25
C GLN A 110 16.36 -16.70 11.08
N PRO A 111 15.69 -17.18 10.02
CA PRO A 111 14.25 -16.95 9.84
C PRO A 111 13.44 -17.60 10.97
N GLN A 112 12.47 -16.86 11.53
CA GLN A 112 11.68 -17.29 12.68
C GLN A 112 10.34 -17.91 12.26
N ILE A 113 10.39 -18.97 11.44
CA ILE A 113 9.22 -19.52 10.73
C ILE A 113 8.12 -20.04 11.68
N ARG A 114 8.49 -20.77 12.74
CA ARG A 114 7.51 -21.25 13.75
C ARG A 114 6.90 -20.10 14.55
N SER A 115 7.71 -19.13 14.95
CA SER A 115 7.24 -17.96 15.71
C SER A 115 6.26 -17.13 14.88
N LEU A 116 6.55 -16.98 13.58
CA LEU A 116 5.67 -16.31 12.64
C LEU A 116 4.31 -17.02 12.57
N ALA A 117 4.29 -18.33 12.35
CA ALA A 117 3.04 -19.10 12.27
C ALA A 117 2.19 -18.95 13.53
N ALA A 118 2.82 -18.97 14.71
CA ALA A 118 2.15 -18.77 15.99
C ALA A 118 1.58 -17.34 16.13
N SER A 119 2.37 -16.32 15.79
CA SER A 119 1.97 -14.91 15.89
C SER A 119 0.86 -14.54 14.89
N CYS A 120 0.87 -15.15 13.72
CA CYS A 120 -0.20 -15.04 12.72
C CYS A 120 -1.44 -15.89 13.06
N GLY A 121 -1.34 -16.82 14.01
CA GLY A 121 -2.42 -17.73 14.38
C GLY A 121 -2.76 -18.77 13.31
N TRP A 122 -1.79 -19.12 12.45
CA TRP A 122 -1.97 -20.13 11.42
C TRP A 122 -2.16 -21.51 12.07
N GLN A 123 -3.23 -22.20 11.68
CA GLN A 123 -3.59 -23.53 12.20
C GLN A 123 -2.76 -24.63 11.51
N TRP A 124 -1.44 -24.55 11.63
CA TRP A 124 -0.50 -25.49 11.05
C TRP A 124 -0.46 -26.80 11.83
N ASN A 125 -0.47 -27.91 11.10
CA ASN A 125 -0.32 -29.24 11.71
C ASN A 125 1.17 -29.61 11.86
N ASP A 126 1.45 -30.80 12.41
CA ASP A 126 2.83 -31.26 12.62
C ASP A 126 3.64 -31.37 11.32
N VAL A 127 2.98 -31.63 10.18
CA VAL A 127 3.63 -31.68 8.86
C VAL A 127 4.08 -30.29 8.43
N ASP A 128 3.22 -29.29 8.58
CA ASP A 128 3.54 -27.89 8.26
C ASP A 128 4.64 -27.35 9.19
N LEU A 129 4.59 -27.71 10.48
CA LEU A 129 5.62 -27.36 11.47
C LEU A 129 6.94 -28.09 11.23
N GLY A 130 6.93 -29.30 10.67
CA GLY A 130 8.11 -30.02 10.22
C GLY A 130 8.76 -29.35 9.00
N LEU A 131 7.95 -28.94 8.02
CA LEU A 131 8.40 -28.17 6.86
C LEU A 131 9.10 -26.87 7.28
N ALA A 132 8.58 -26.18 8.30
CA ALA A 132 9.20 -24.97 8.85
C ALA A 132 10.61 -25.21 9.39
N ASP A 133 10.82 -26.30 10.11
CA ASP A 133 12.14 -26.65 10.67
C ASP A 133 13.12 -27.06 9.58
N GLU A 134 12.66 -27.88 8.63
CA GLU A 134 13.46 -28.32 7.50
C GLU A 134 13.93 -27.13 6.65
N VAL A 135 13.03 -26.17 6.35
CA VAL A 135 13.41 -24.97 5.61
C VAL A 135 14.36 -24.09 6.42
N THR A 136 14.13 -23.94 7.72
CA THR A 136 15.07 -23.19 8.59
C THR A 136 16.46 -23.81 8.56
N ALA A 137 16.56 -25.15 8.63
CA ALA A 137 17.81 -25.87 8.50
C ALA A 137 18.43 -25.74 7.09
N LEU A 138 17.63 -25.79 6.04
CA LEU A 138 18.07 -25.62 4.65
C LEU A 138 18.65 -24.22 4.42
N VAL A 139 17.95 -23.17 4.83
CA VAL A 139 18.42 -21.78 4.80
C VAL A 139 19.71 -21.64 5.62
N ALA A 140 19.78 -22.33 6.76
CA ALA A 140 20.99 -22.39 7.57
C ALA A 140 22.15 -23.17 6.93
N GLN A 141 21.90 -24.06 5.96
CA GLN A 141 22.96 -24.79 5.23
C GLN A 141 23.44 -24.03 3.99
N MET A 142 22.58 -23.20 3.38
CA MET A 142 22.98 -22.31 2.28
C MET A 142 24.12 -21.34 2.65
N LYS A 143 24.41 -21.20 3.95
CA LYS A 143 25.62 -20.59 4.51
C LYS A 143 26.92 -21.02 3.82
N THR A 144 27.01 -22.24 3.29
CA THR A 144 28.29 -22.85 2.90
C THR A 144 28.64 -22.71 1.42
N ALA A 145 27.68 -22.39 0.55
CA ALA A 145 27.93 -22.31 -0.89
C ALA A 145 28.53 -20.96 -1.32
N ASP A 146 28.12 -19.84 -0.71
CA ASP A 146 28.67 -18.51 -1.01
C ASP A 146 29.95 -18.18 -0.22
N ALA A 147 30.17 -18.84 0.93
CA ALA A 147 31.39 -18.68 1.73
C ALA A 147 32.65 -19.24 1.05
N SER A 148 32.52 -20.19 0.11
CA SER A 148 33.65 -20.65 -0.71
C SER A 148 33.99 -19.75 -1.90
N ALA A 149 33.12 -18.79 -2.24
CA ALA A 149 33.38 -17.82 -3.30
C ALA A 149 34.00 -16.50 -2.78
N ALA A 150 33.91 -16.25 -1.47
CA ALA A 150 34.39 -15.03 -0.82
C ALA A 150 35.59 -15.30 0.11
N GLN A 151 36.69 -15.82 -0.44
CA GLN A 151 38.00 -15.70 0.21
C GLN A 151 38.57 -14.30 -0.03
N SER A 152 38.01 -13.32 0.67
CA SER A 152 38.66 -12.05 0.98
C SER A 152 38.20 -11.64 2.37
N GLN A 153 38.95 -12.07 3.40
CA GLN A 153 38.77 -11.58 4.75
C GLN A 153 39.08 -10.08 4.77
N VAL A 154 38.05 -9.25 4.84
CA VAL A 154 38.17 -7.86 5.31
C VAL A 154 37.67 -7.83 6.75
N PRO A 155 38.41 -7.23 7.70
CA PRO A 155 37.98 -7.11 9.09
C PRO A 155 36.62 -6.42 9.21
N ASN A 156 35.78 -6.96 10.09
CA ASN A 156 34.36 -6.62 10.25
C ASN A 156 34.09 -5.19 10.76
N ASP A 157 35.11 -4.34 10.93
CA ASP A 157 35.01 -2.99 11.52
C ASP A 157 35.12 -1.83 10.50
N GLU A 158 35.28 -2.12 9.20
CA GLU A 158 35.31 -1.07 8.15
C GLU A 158 34.35 -1.35 6.97
N LEU A 159 33.25 -2.08 7.19
CA LEU A 159 32.17 -2.18 6.19
C LEU A 159 31.22 -1.00 6.31
N ILE A 160 31.62 0.16 5.79
CA ILE A 160 30.70 1.28 5.50
C ILE A 160 29.98 0.94 4.18
N GLY A 161 28.74 0.47 4.27
CA GLY A 161 27.86 0.21 3.12
C GLY A 161 26.73 -0.79 3.41
N PHE A 162 25.53 -0.52 2.88
CA PHE A 162 24.24 -1.26 2.92
C PHE A 162 23.69 -1.76 4.27
N ASN A 163 24.53 -2.14 5.24
CA ASN A 163 24.12 -2.49 6.61
C ASN A 163 23.85 -1.26 7.50
N SER A 164 24.27 -0.08 7.04
CA SER A 164 24.05 1.23 7.67
C SER A 164 23.08 2.12 6.89
N GLN A 165 22.31 1.57 5.95
CA GLN A 165 21.29 2.32 5.23
C GLN A 165 20.19 2.73 6.21
N GLU A 166 20.29 3.94 6.76
CA GLU A 166 19.20 4.55 7.50
C GLU A 166 18.09 4.90 6.51
N PHE A 167 17.07 4.06 6.50
CA PHE A 167 15.86 4.34 5.76
C PHE A 167 15.10 5.44 6.48
N GLU A 168 14.82 6.51 5.76
CA GLU A 168 14.04 7.60 6.31
C GLU A 168 12.55 7.41 5.97
N PRO A 169 11.63 7.80 6.86
CA PRO A 169 10.19 7.60 6.66
C PRO A 169 9.70 8.20 5.35
N SER A 170 8.80 7.47 4.68
CA SER A 170 8.12 7.95 3.49
C SER A 170 7.08 9.04 3.82
N PRO A 171 7.02 10.14 3.05
CA PRO A 171 5.91 11.11 3.13
C PRO A 171 4.53 10.49 2.89
N LEU A 172 4.46 9.36 2.18
CA LEU A 172 3.22 8.60 1.95
C LEU A 172 2.53 8.25 3.28
N ASP A 173 3.30 7.95 4.32
CA ASP A 173 2.80 7.55 5.64
C ASP A 173 2.03 8.69 6.32
N GLU A 174 2.47 9.94 6.11
CA GLU A 174 1.78 11.13 6.62
C GLU A 174 0.57 11.48 5.76
N LEU A 175 0.70 11.34 4.43
CA LEU A 175 -0.39 11.61 3.48
C LEU A 175 -1.55 10.63 3.66
N SER A 176 -1.29 9.37 4.02
CA SER A 176 -2.32 8.36 4.31
C SER A 176 -3.24 8.74 5.49
N LYS A 177 -2.71 9.54 6.43
CA LYS A 177 -3.39 9.98 7.66
C LYS A 177 -3.93 11.41 7.55
N LEU A 178 -3.76 12.05 6.40
CA LEU A 178 -4.11 13.44 6.21
C LEU A 178 -5.63 13.65 6.30
N GLU A 179 -6.02 14.53 7.21
CA GLU A 179 -7.36 15.09 7.32
C GLU A 179 -7.29 16.57 6.95
N LEU A 180 -8.14 16.98 6.01
CA LEU A 180 -8.21 18.37 5.55
C LEU A 180 -8.96 19.21 6.56
N LEU A 181 -8.44 20.41 6.84
CA LEU A 181 -9.04 21.38 7.75
C LEU A 181 -10.25 22.06 7.10
N PRO A 182 -11.19 22.62 7.89
CA PRO A 182 -12.36 23.31 7.35
C PRO A 182 -12.01 24.39 6.32
N GLU A 183 -10.93 25.13 6.54
CA GLU A 183 -10.46 26.18 5.62
C GLU A 183 -9.89 25.60 4.31
N GLU A 184 -9.37 24.37 4.34
CA GLU A 184 -8.87 23.67 3.15
C GLU A 184 -10.04 23.09 2.34
N LEU A 185 -11.15 22.75 3.00
CA LEU A 185 -12.37 22.26 2.36
C LEU A 185 -13.16 23.37 1.65
N GLU A 186 -12.98 24.63 2.08
CA GLU A 186 -13.67 25.81 1.57
C GLU A 186 -13.19 26.19 0.15
N ILE A 187 -14.14 26.31 -0.78
CA ILE A 187 -13.88 26.69 -2.18
C ILE A 187 -14.68 27.92 -2.56
N GLU A 188 -16.00 27.92 -2.30
CA GLU A 188 -16.92 28.97 -2.75
C GLU A 188 -16.66 30.31 -2.03
N GLY A 189 -16.37 30.27 -0.73
CA GLY A 189 -16.01 31.44 0.07
C GLY A 189 -14.62 32.00 -0.20
N ASN A 190 -13.81 31.35 -1.04
CA ASN A 190 -12.47 31.80 -1.43
C ASN A 190 -12.42 32.11 -2.95
N PRO A 191 -12.40 33.41 -3.34
CA PRO A 191 -12.41 33.79 -4.75
C PRO A 191 -11.26 33.20 -5.58
N GLU A 192 -10.06 33.06 -4.99
CA GLU A 192 -8.91 32.47 -5.67
C GLU A 192 -9.13 30.97 -5.90
N ALA A 193 -9.61 30.24 -4.89
CA ALA A 193 -9.87 28.81 -4.99
C ALA A 193 -11.01 28.52 -5.98
N SER A 194 -12.06 29.33 -5.97
CA SER A 194 -13.17 29.25 -6.93
C SER A 194 -12.69 29.47 -8.37
N GLN A 195 -11.88 30.51 -8.61
CA GLN A 195 -11.31 30.78 -9.94
C GLN A 195 -10.39 29.65 -10.41
N GLN A 196 -9.54 29.13 -9.51
CA GLN A 196 -8.64 28.02 -9.81
C GLN A 196 -9.42 26.74 -10.15
N TYR A 197 -10.49 26.45 -9.42
CA TYR A 197 -11.33 25.29 -9.68
C TYR A 197 -12.01 25.37 -11.07
N GLN A 198 -12.46 26.56 -11.49
CA GLN A 198 -12.97 26.78 -12.85
C GLN A 198 -11.89 26.56 -13.92
N TYR A 199 -10.67 27.04 -13.68
CA TYR A 199 -9.55 26.81 -14.60
C TYR A 199 -9.21 25.33 -14.75
N ILE A 200 -9.23 24.55 -13.66
CA ILE A 200 -9.00 23.10 -13.69
C ILE A 200 -10.02 22.41 -14.59
N GLN A 201 -11.31 22.76 -14.47
CA GLN A 201 -12.36 22.23 -15.36
C GLN A 201 -12.05 22.49 -16.84
N TYR A 202 -11.56 23.68 -17.16
CA TYR A 202 -11.16 24.03 -18.51
C TYR A 202 -9.90 23.29 -18.99
N ALA A 203 -8.85 23.20 -18.16
CA ALA A 203 -7.61 22.53 -18.53
C ALA A 203 -7.81 21.02 -18.78
N VAL A 204 -8.60 20.36 -17.92
CA VAL A 204 -8.88 18.92 -18.00
C VAL A 204 -9.74 18.58 -19.22
N SER A 205 -10.74 19.41 -19.54
CA SER A 205 -11.57 19.22 -20.74
C SER A 205 -10.77 19.32 -22.04
N ASN A 206 -9.70 20.12 -22.05
CA ASN A 206 -8.79 20.26 -23.20
C ASN A 206 -7.68 19.20 -23.27
N ARG A 207 -7.65 18.21 -22.36
CA ARG A 207 -6.63 17.13 -22.29
C ARG A 207 -5.18 17.63 -22.29
N SER A 208 -4.92 18.83 -21.79
CA SER A 208 -3.58 19.44 -21.78
C SER A 208 -2.58 18.66 -20.91
N LEU A 209 -3.07 17.78 -20.04
CA LEU A 209 -2.28 16.99 -19.11
C LEU A 209 -1.82 15.63 -19.67
N GLY A 210 -2.23 15.28 -20.90
CA GLY A 210 -1.91 13.99 -21.54
C GLY A 210 -2.85 12.85 -21.15
N PHE A 211 -3.78 13.08 -20.23
CA PHE A 211 -4.87 12.17 -19.90
C PHE A 211 -6.10 12.92 -19.37
N SER A 212 -7.24 12.22 -19.28
CA SER A 212 -8.49 12.75 -18.74
C SER A 212 -8.79 12.13 -17.38
N PHE A 213 -9.36 12.93 -16.48
CA PHE A 213 -9.91 12.52 -15.19
C PHE A 213 -11.17 13.34 -14.90
N GLN A 214 -11.99 12.91 -13.95
CA GLN A 214 -13.18 13.65 -13.56
C GLN A 214 -12.81 14.73 -12.54
N VAL A 215 -13.12 15.99 -12.85
CA VAL A 215 -12.88 17.10 -11.92
C VAL A 215 -13.81 16.97 -10.73
N HIS A 216 -13.24 17.09 -9.54
CA HIS A 216 -13.94 16.93 -8.27
C HIS A 216 -13.43 17.96 -7.25
N PRO A 217 -14.28 18.51 -6.36
CA PRO A 217 -13.88 19.52 -5.38
C PRO A 217 -12.66 19.13 -4.54
N MET A 218 -12.55 17.85 -4.17
CA MET A 218 -11.39 17.34 -3.40
C MET A 218 -10.03 17.67 -4.02
N ILE A 219 -9.93 17.76 -5.35
CA ILE A 219 -8.68 18.13 -6.02
C ILE A 219 -8.27 19.56 -5.61
N GLN A 220 -9.22 20.51 -5.65
CA GLN A 220 -8.97 21.87 -5.19
C GLN A 220 -8.67 21.93 -3.68
N GLN A 221 -9.32 21.07 -2.88
CA GLN A 221 -9.07 21.04 -1.43
C GLN A 221 -7.63 20.58 -1.11
N TYR A 222 -7.09 19.61 -1.88
CA TYR A 222 -5.66 19.25 -1.77
C TYR A 222 -4.72 20.35 -2.30
N ILE A 223 -5.14 21.12 -3.31
CA ILE A 223 -4.38 22.32 -3.73
C ILE A 223 -4.35 23.34 -2.59
N ASN A 224 -5.46 23.59 -1.90
CA ASN A 224 -5.52 24.48 -0.75
C ASN A 224 -4.54 24.02 0.36
N TYR A 225 -4.53 22.72 0.66
CA TYR A 225 -3.56 22.12 1.58
C TYR A 225 -2.10 22.40 1.16
N TYR A 226 -1.74 22.13 -0.10
CA TYR A 226 -0.37 22.35 -0.60
C TYR A 226 0.01 23.82 -0.74
N ARG A 227 -0.96 24.75 -0.85
CA ARG A 227 -0.69 26.20 -0.79
C ARG A 227 -0.53 26.70 0.65
N GLY A 228 -1.14 26.02 1.61
CA GLY A 228 -1.05 26.31 3.03
C GLY A 228 0.01 25.45 3.74
N ARG A 229 -0.44 24.63 4.70
CA ARG A 229 0.44 23.88 5.61
C ARG A 229 1.18 22.70 4.96
N GLY A 230 0.72 22.22 3.81
CA GLY A 230 1.41 21.20 2.98
C GLY A 230 2.53 21.77 2.10
N ARG A 231 2.68 23.10 2.05
CA ARG A 231 3.60 23.80 1.12
C ARG A 231 5.04 23.33 1.21
N ARG A 232 5.56 23.13 2.42
CA ARG A 232 6.95 22.69 2.62
C ARG A 232 7.19 21.31 1.97
N THR A 233 6.25 20.38 2.12
CA THR A 233 6.34 19.05 1.51
C THR A 233 6.35 19.14 -0.01
N MET A 234 5.50 20.00 -0.58
CA MET A 234 5.47 20.26 -2.02
C MET A 234 6.80 20.85 -2.51
N GLU A 235 7.28 21.94 -1.91
CA GLU A 235 8.53 22.61 -2.31
C GLU A 235 9.75 21.70 -2.22
N VAL A 236 9.86 20.89 -1.15
CA VAL A 236 10.96 19.93 -0.99
C VAL A 236 10.94 18.87 -2.09
N GLY A 237 9.77 18.31 -2.39
CA GLY A 237 9.66 17.31 -3.44
C GLY A 237 9.85 17.91 -4.84
N LEU A 238 9.37 19.12 -5.11
CA LEU A 238 9.66 19.87 -6.34
C LEU A 238 11.17 20.06 -6.53
N TYR A 239 11.88 20.49 -5.48
CA TYR A 239 13.33 20.65 -5.52
C TYR A 239 14.04 19.31 -5.84
N ARG A 240 13.68 18.23 -5.15
CA ARG A 240 14.25 16.89 -5.39
C ARG A 240 13.91 16.34 -6.77
N SER A 241 12.70 16.62 -7.27
CA SER A 241 12.23 16.16 -8.58
C SER A 241 13.14 16.63 -9.72
N GLY A 242 13.85 17.75 -9.56
CA GLY A 242 14.78 18.27 -10.57
C GLY A 242 15.86 17.27 -10.98
N MET A 243 16.23 16.33 -10.10
CA MET A 243 17.22 15.29 -10.40
C MET A 243 16.64 14.12 -11.22
N PHE A 244 15.33 13.86 -11.14
CA PHE A 244 14.73 12.60 -11.61
C PHE A 244 13.65 12.80 -12.67
N MET A 245 12.99 13.96 -12.70
CA MET A 245 11.79 14.22 -13.51
C MET A 245 12.05 14.01 -15.01
N SER A 246 13.18 14.50 -15.53
CA SER A 246 13.52 14.36 -16.96
C SER A 246 13.64 12.88 -17.36
N MET A 247 14.33 12.08 -16.54
CA MET A 247 14.45 10.63 -16.75
C MET A 247 13.09 9.95 -16.62
N ALA A 248 12.30 10.30 -15.60
CA ALA A 248 10.97 9.74 -15.37
C ALA A 248 10.03 9.98 -16.55
N ARG A 249 9.93 11.23 -17.03
CA ARG A 249 9.11 11.58 -18.19
C ARG A 249 9.57 10.88 -19.47
N MET A 250 10.89 10.79 -19.69
CA MET A 250 11.43 10.06 -20.84
C MET A 250 11.01 8.58 -20.80
N ILE A 251 11.18 7.90 -19.66
CA ILE A 251 10.81 6.49 -19.49
C ILE A 251 9.30 6.30 -19.61
N PHE A 252 8.51 7.18 -18.99
CA PHE A 252 7.05 7.12 -19.06
C PHE A 252 6.59 7.24 -20.51
N ARG A 253 7.14 8.20 -21.27
CA ARG A 253 6.88 8.33 -22.71
C ARG A 253 7.25 7.07 -23.49
N GLN A 254 8.42 6.47 -23.23
CA GLN A 254 8.87 5.23 -23.87
C GLN A 254 7.91 4.06 -23.61
N GLU A 255 7.33 4.00 -22.41
CA GLU A 255 6.40 2.94 -22.02
C GLU A 255 4.94 3.27 -22.37
N GLY A 256 4.66 4.42 -22.99
CA GLY A 256 3.31 4.85 -23.40
C GLY A 256 2.46 5.44 -22.27
N ILE A 257 3.11 5.91 -21.20
CA ILE A 257 2.47 6.55 -20.04
C ILE A 257 2.50 8.08 -20.21
N PRO A 258 1.41 8.80 -19.91
CA PRO A 258 1.41 10.25 -19.92
C PRO A 258 2.46 10.80 -18.96
N GLU A 259 3.29 11.72 -19.44
CA GLU A 259 4.47 12.21 -18.71
C GLU A 259 4.13 12.85 -17.36
N ASN A 260 2.98 13.51 -17.27
CA ASN A 260 2.55 14.15 -16.03
C ASN A 260 2.18 13.14 -14.93
N VAL A 261 1.92 11.87 -15.26
CA VAL A 261 1.75 10.81 -14.25
C VAL A 261 3.03 10.61 -13.44
N ALA A 262 4.20 11.02 -13.94
CA ALA A 262 5.46 10.97 -13.19
C ALA A 262 5.40 11.73 -11.86
N TRP A 263 4.52 12.74 -11.72
CA TRP A 263 4.28 13.44 -10.46
C TRP A 263 3.75 12.54 -9.34
N LEU A 264 3.32 11.31 -9.63
CA LEU A 264 3.09 10.27 -8.62
C LEU A 264 4.30 10.12 -7.67
N GLY A 265 5.54 10.29 -8.15
CA GLY A 265 6.75 10.25 -7.30
C GLY A 265 6.78 11.30 -6.18
N GLN A 266 6.04 12.40 -6.32
CA GLN A 266 5.87 13.40 -5.27
C GLN A 266 5.08 12.84 -4.09
N VAL A 267 4.00 12.11 -4.37
CA VAL A 267 3.11 11.53 -3.36
C VAL A 267 3.73 10.27 -2.75
N GLU A 268 4.41 9.46 -3.56
CA GLU A 268 5.06 8.24 -3.08
C GLU A 268 6.25 8.51 -2.16
N SER A 269 7.13 9.45 -2.51
CA SER A 269 8.39 9.63 -1.77
C SER A 269 8.83 11.08 -1.59
N ALA A 270 8.06 12.05 -2.09
CA ALA A 270 8.56 13.41 -2.36
C ALA A 270 9.91 13.37 -3.08
N TRP A 271 10.01 12.48 -4.09
CA TRP A 271 11.20 12.25 -4.91
C TRP A 271 12.45 11.89 -4.09
N LYS A 272 12.30 11.07 -3.06
CA LYS A 272 13.39 10.67 -2.17
C LYS A 272 13.84 9.23 -2.45
N PRO A 273 15.07 9.04 -2.95
CA PRO A 273 15.66 7.72 -3.24
C PRO A 273 15.64 6.72 -2.10
N SER A 274 15.92 7.17 -0.89
CA SER A 274 16.06 6.32 0.30
C SER A 274 14.77 6.18 1.11
N ALA A 275 13.63 6.63 0.56
CA ALA A 275 12.35 6.54 1.26
C ALA A 275 11.98 5.08 1.50
N MET A 276 11.59 4.78 2.75
CA MET A 276 10.98 3.52 3.10
C MET A 276 9.71 3.76 3.91
N SER A 277 8.62 3.10 3.54
CA SER A 277 7.41 3.10 4.35
C SER A 277 7.53 2.06 5.46
N HIS A 278 6.68 2.23 6.48
CA HIS A 278 6.44 1.20 7.50
C HIS A 278 5.98 -0.15 6.92
N MET A 279 5.43 -0.16 5.69
CA MET A 279 5.04 -1.37 4.96
C MET A 279 6.17 -1.97 4.12
N ALA A 280 7.41 -1.51 4.30
CA ALA A 280 8.60 -1.89 3.54
C ALA A 280 8.51 -1.58 2.03
N ALA A 281 7.66 -0.63 1.65
CA ALA A 281 7.70 -0.01 0.33
C ALA A 281 8.95 0.86 0.24
N SER A 282 9.67 0.84 -0.89
CA SER A 282 11.02 1.41 -0.97
C SER A 282 11.26 2.17 -2.28
N GLY A 283 12.08 3.21 -2.21
CA GLY A 283 12.54 3.98 -3.35
C GLY A 283 11.59 5.10 -3.80
N LEU A 284 11.92 5.73 -4.93
CA LEU A 284 11.16 6.85 -5.50
C LEU A 284 9.68 6.51 -5.71
N TRP A 285 9.42 5.26 -6.09
CA TRP A 285 8.11 4.76 -6.51
C TRP A 285 7.44 3.85 -5.48
N GLN A 286 8.03 3.74 -4.28
CA GLN A 286 7.55 2.95 -3.15
C GLN A 286 7.07 1.55 -3.55
N PHE A 287 7.96 0.79 -4.19
CA PHE A 287 7.66 -0.60 -4.48
C PHE A 287 7.72 -1.43 -3.20
N ILE A 288 6.65 -2.16 -2.91
CA ILE A 288 6.74 -3.32 -2.04
C ILE A 288 7.51 -4.45 -2.75
N PRO A 289 8.09 -5.41 -2.01
CA PRO A 289 8.88 -6.50 -2.57
C PRO A 289 8.21 -7.23 -3.75
N GLY A 290 7.00 -7.74 -3.53
CA GLY A 290 6.34 -8.59 -4.52
C GLY A 290 5.91 -7.88 -5.78
N THR A 291 5.40 -6.65 -5.65
CA THR A 291 5.10 -5.82 -6.83
C THR A 291 6.39 -5.47 -7.58
N GLY A 292 7.47 -5.12 -6.86
CA GLY A 292 8.76 -4.84 -7.47
C GLY A 292 9.26 -6.04 -8.30
N ALA A 293 9.27 -7.23 -7.71
CA ALA A 293 9.66 -8.47 -8.38
C ALA A 293 8.78 -8.78 -9.60
N ARG A 294 7.45 -8.64 -9.46
CA ARG A 294 6.49 -8.82 -10.56
C ARG A 294 6.77 -7.92 -11.75
N PHE A 295 7.28 -6.70 -11.51
CA PHE A 295 7.64 -5.75 -12.55
C PHE A 295 9.14 -5.71 -12.86
N GLY A 296 9.88 -6.75 -12.48
CA GLY A 296 11.25 -7.02 -12.93
C GLY A 296 12.35 -6.36 -12.11
N LEU A 297 12.04 -5.88 -10.90
CA LEU A 297 13.05 -5.39 -9.97
C LEU A 297 13.68 -6.55 -9.22
N ARG A 298 15.00 -6.69 -9.35
CA ARG A 298 15.75 -7.72 -8.64
C ARG A 298 16.07 -7.25 -7.23
N ARG A 299 16.03 -8.21 -6.33
CA ARG A 299 16.49 -8.04 -4.95
C ARG A 299 17.44 -9.18 -4.60
N THR A 300 18.63 -8.81 -4.15
CA THR A 300 19.69 -9.68 -3.65
C THR A 300 20.15 -9.16 -2.29
N ALA A 301 21.03 -9.87 -1.59
CA ALA A 301 21.59 -9.41 -0.31
C ALA A 301 22.36 -8.08 -0.42
N HIS A 302 22.80 -7.71 -1.64
CA HIS A 302 23.64 -6.53 -1.88
C HIS A 302 22.99 -5.48 -2.80
N VAL A 303 21.86 -5.82 -3.43
CA VAL A 303 21.20 -4.98 -4.44
C VAL A 303 19.71 -5.03 -4.24
N ASP A 304 19.08 -3.89 -4.03
CA ASP A 304 17.62 -3.72 -4.07
C ASP A 304 17.27 -2.70 -5.15
N GLU A 305 16.88 -3.19 -6.34
CA GLU A 305 16.61 -2.35 -7.51
C GLU A 305 15.36 -1.47 -7.33
N ARG A 306 14.58 -1.64 -6.26
CA ARG A 306 13.52 -0.69 -5.87
C ARG A 306 14.06 0.70 -5.53
N ASN A 307 15.31 0.76 -5.07
CA ASN A 307 16.01 2.03 -4.82
C ASN A 307 16.75 2.56 -6.06
N SER A 308 16.76 1.82 -7.17
CA SER A 308 17.38 2.30 -8.39
C SER A 308 16.54 3.39 -9.06
N PHE A 309 17.19 4.28 -9.80
CA PHE A 309 16.50 5.36 -10.49
C PHE A 309 15.88 4.87 -11.79
N ASP A 310 16.66 4.32 -12.73
CA ASP A 310 16.15 3.91 -14.04
C ASP A 310 15.26 2.66 -13.92
N GLU A 311 15.75 1.60 -13.27
CA GLU A 311 15.06 0.31 -13.19
C GLU A 311 13.72 0.43 -12.46
N ALA A 312 13.68 1.10 -11.30
CA ALA A 312 12.44 1.32 -10.57
C ALA A 312 11.46 2.20 -11.35
N THR A 313 11.96 3.20 -12.09
CA THR A 313 11.11 4.05 -12.94
C THR A 313 10.50 3.27 -14.09
N ARG A 314 11.27 2.41 -14.76
CA ARG A 314 10.73 1.52 -15.80
C ARG A 314 9.72 0.54 -15.22
N ALA A 315 9.99 -0.02 -14.05
CA ALA A 315 9.04 -0.89 -13.36
C ALA A 315 7.74 -0.16 -13.02
N SER A 316 7.81 1.08 -12.52
CA SER A 316 6.64 1.91 -12.23
C SER A 316 5.83 2.20 -13.48
N ALA A 317 6.48 2.58 -14.58
CA ALA A 317 5.84 2.81 -15.86
C ALA A 317 5.16 1.54 -16.41
N ARG A 318 5.82 0.38 -16.33
CA ARG A 318 5.22 -0.92 -16.70
C ARG A 318 4.02 -1.28 -15.83
N TYR A 319 4.10 -1.01 -14.53
CA TYR A 319 2.99 -1.27 -13.61
C TYR A 319 1.79 -0.38 -13.92
N LEU A 320 2.01 0.92 -14.06
CA LEU A 320 0.98 1.88 -14.48
C LEU A 320 0.36 1.51 -15.83
N ARG A 321 1.16 1.01 -16.79
CA ARG A 321 0.62 0.52 -18.07
C ARG A 321 -0.29 -0.69 -17.86
N PHE A 322 0.13 -1.65 -17.05
CA PHE A 322 -0.68 -2.82 -16.72
C PHE A 322 -2.02 -2.40 -16.09
N LEU A 323 -1.98 -1.48 -15.12
CA LEU A 323 -3.17 -0.97 -14.43
C LEU A 323 -4.08 -0.18 -15.39
N PHE A 324 -3.52 0.66 -16.23
CA PHE A 324 -4.28 1.39 -17.24
C PHE A 324 -4.94 0.44 -18.25
N ASN A 325 -4.23 -0.58 -18.73
CA ASN A 325 -4.81 -1.60 -19.62
C ASN A 325 -5.95 -2.39 -18.95
N ARG A 326 -5.88 -2.57 -17.62
CA ARG A 326 -6.92 -3.26 -16.84
C ARG A 326 -8.19 -2.43 -16.70
N TYR A 327 -8.07 -1.14 -16.39
CA TYR A 327 -9.21 -0.28 -16.03
C TYR A 327 -9.65 0.68 -17.13
N ASN A 328 -8.79 0.94 -18.11
CA ASN A 328 -8.93 1.98 -19.12
C ASN A 328 -9.32 3.35 -18.52
N ASN A 329 -8.83 3.63 -17.30
CA ASN A 329 -9.16 4.81 -16.51
C ASN A 329 -7.98 5.10 -15.57
N TRP A 330 -7.43 6.31 -15.66
CA TRP A 330 -6.25 6.71 -14.88
C TRP A 330 -6.54 6.85 -13.38
N GLU A 331 -7.72 7.32 -12.99
CA GLU A 331 -8.07 7.46 -11.57
C GLU A 331 -8.15 6.08 -10.89
N LEU A 332 -8.72 5.09 -11.57
CA LEU A 332 -8.73 3.69 -11.10
C LEU A 332 -7.34 3.06 -11.14
N ALA A 333 -6.53 3.36 -12.15
CA ALA A 333 -5.15 2.88 -12.23
C ALA A 333 -4.31 3.44 -11.07
N LEU A 334 -4.40 4.73 -10.77
CA LEU A 334 -3.73 5.36 -9.63
C LEU A 334 -4.24 4.76 -8.31
N ALA A 335 -5.54 4.55 -8.15
CA ALA A 335 -6.09 3.89 -6.97
C ALA A 335 -5.51 2.47 -6.77
N ALA A 336 -5.39 1.70 -7.86
CA ALA A 336 -4.83 0.36 -7.82
C ALA A 336 -3.31 0.35 -7.60
N TYR A 337 -2.60 1.41 -8.00
CA TYR A 337 -1.18 1.54 -7.69
C TYR A 337 -0.95 1.58 -6.17
N ASN A 338 -1.79 2.31 -5.44
CA ASN A 338 -1.72 2.44 -3.99
C ASN A 338 -2.24 1.20 -3.23
N CYS A 339 -3.43 0.68 -3.57
CA CYS A 339 -4.07 -0.40 -2.79
C CYS A 339 -4.11 -1.77 -3.47
N GLY A 340 -3.53 -1.91 -4.65
CA GLY A 340 -3.57 -3.13 -5.46
C GLY A 340 -4.87 -3.31 -6.26
N GLU A 341 -4.79 -4.03 -7.38
CA GLU A 341 -5.90 -4.22 -8.30
C GLU A 341 -7.11 -4.93 -7.67
N GLY A 342 -6.88 -5.88 -6.77
CA GLY A 342 -7.94 -6.67 -6.15
C GLY A 342 -8.86 -5.84 -5.25
N ASN A 343 -8.31 -4.82 -4.58
CA ASN A 343 -9.09 -3.85 -3.80
C ASN A 343 -9.99 -3.01 -4.69
N VAL A 344 -9.42 -2.48 -5.78
CA VAL A 344 -10.17 -1.68 -6.76
C VAL A 344 -11.25 -2.52 -7.46
N ASP A 345 -10.95 -3.76 -7.84
CA ASP A 345 -11.93 -4.67 -8.45
C ASP A 345 -13.13 -4.94 -7.53
N ARG A 346 -12.88 -5.10 -6.22
CA ARG A 346 -13.95 -5.24 -5.22
C ARG A 346 -14.79 -3.97 -5.10
N ALA A 347 -14.13 -2.81 -5.07
CA ALA A 347 -14.82 -1.52 -4.99
C ALA A 347 -15.69 -1.26 -6.23
N ILE A 348 -15.18 -1.53 -7.44
CA ILE A 348 -15.92 -1.45 -8.70
C ILE A 348 -17.15 -2.36 -8.67
N ARG A 349 -17.01 -3.62 -8.24
CA ARG A 349 -18.13 -4.55 -8.12
C ARG A 349 -19.22 -4.04 -7.17
N ARG A 350 -18.83 -3.44 -6.04
CA ARG A 350 -19.77 -2.87 -5.07
C ARG A 350 -20.46 -1.60 -5.60
N ALA A 351 -19.73 -0.79 -6.37
CA ALA A 351 -20.26 0.42 -7.00
C ALA A 351 -21.12 0.15 -8.22
N GLY A 352 -21.02 -1.04 -8.82
CA GLY A 352 -21.71 -1.38 -10.07
C GLY A 352 -21.19 -0.64 -11.30
N SER A 353 -20.07 0.08 -11.19
CA SER A 353 -19.47 0.83 -12.30
C SER A 353 -17.95 0.96 -12.16
N ALA A 354 -17.25 0.91 -13.29
CA ALA A 354 -15.80 1.12 -13.37
C ALA A 354 -15.46 2.62 -13.43
N ASN A 355 -15.79 3.33 -12.35
CA ASN A 355 -15.49 4.75 -12.16
C ASN A 355 -14.93 4.97 -10.75
N PHE A 356 -13.85 5.73 -10.62
CA PHE A 356 -13.19 5.95 -9.34
C PHE A 356 -14.11 6.62 -8.31
N TRP A 357 -14.85 7.66 -8.70
CA TRP A 357 -15.74 8.41 -7.81
C TRP A 357 -16.97 7.60 -7.38
N ALA A 358 -17.46 6.70 -8.24
CA ALA A 358 -18.49 5.74 -7.87
C ALA A 358 -17.95 4.65 -6.91
N ALA A 359 -16.72 4.19 -7.14
CA ALA A 359 -16.02 3.21 -6.29
C ALA A 359 -15.50 3.81 -4.97
N TYR A 360 -15.37 5.14 -4.89
CA TYR A 360 -14.77 5.90 -3.80
C TYR A 360 -15.26 5.48 -2.39
N PRO A 361 -16.58 5.29 -2.13
CA PRO A 361 -17.06 4.89 -0.80
C PRO A 361 -16.61 3.49 -0.36
N PHE A 362 -16.15 2.67 -1.29
CA PHE A 362 -15.76 1.28 -1.07
C PHE A 362 -14.24 1.04 -1.10
N LEU A 363 -13.46 2.07 -1.46
CA LEU A 363 -11.99 2.02 -1.44
C LEU A 363 -11.44 2.21 -0.01
N PRO A 364 -10.21 1.77 0.29
CA PRO A 364 -9.54 2.13 1.54
C PRO A 364 -9.46 3.65 1.73
N ARG A 365 -9.50 4.11 2.98
CA ARG A 365 -9.46 5.56 3.30
C ARG A 365 -8.20 6.24 2.73
N GLU A 366 -7.06 5.58 2.84
CA GLU A 366 -5.79 6.05 2.27
C GLU A 366 -5.92 6.30 0.76
N THR A 367 -6.47 5.33 0.03
CA THR A 367 -6.63 5.41 -1.44
C THR A 367 -7.61 6.50 -1.88
N ARG A 368 -8.66 6.74 -1.08
CA ARG A 368 -9.60 7.84 -1.32
C ARG A 368 -8.91 9.20 -1.31
N ASN A 369 -7.91 9.36 -0.45
CA ASN A 369 -7.10 10.57 -0.36
C ASN A 369 -5.99 10.62 -1.42
N TYR A 370 -5.44 9.46 -1.77
CA TYR A 370 -4.30 9.31 -2.66
C TYR A 370 -4.54 9.87 -4.07
N VAL A 371 -5.65 9.49 -4.74
CA VAL A 371 -5.90 9.92 -6.13
C VAL A 371 -6.12 11.43 -6.27
N PRO A 372 -6.99 12.08 -5.47
CA PRO A 372 -7.16 13.53 -5.55
C PRO A 372 -5.87 14.30 -5.22
N ASN A 373 -5.03 13.76 -4.33
CA ASN A 373 -3.75 14.34 -3.98
C ASN A 373 -2.74 14.33 -5.16
N ILE A 374 -2.63 13.20 -5.88
CA ILE A 374 -1.81 13.14 -7.10
C ILE A 374 -2.30 14.13 -8.15
N LEU A 375 -3.62 14.19 -8.37
CA LEU A 375 -4.20 15.11 -9.34
C LEU A 375 -3.93 16.57 -8.95
N ALA A 376 -4.01 16.90 -7.65
CA ALA A 376 -3.64 18.23 -7.15
C ALA A 376 -2.16 18.53 -7.40
N THR A 377 -1.27 17.58 -7.13
CA THR A 377 0.17 17.71 -7.39
C THR A 377 0.46 17.99 -8.87
N ILE A 378 -0.22 17.31 -9.79
CA ILE A 378 -0.05 17.50 -11.23
C ILE A 378 -0.44 18.93 -11.68
N LEU A 379 -1.38 19.56 -10.96
CA LEU A 379 -1.95 20.86 -11.28
C LEU A 379 -1.18 22.04 -10.65
N ILE A 380 -0.31 21.78 -9.67
CA ILE A 380 0.59 22.75 -9.04
C ILE A 380 1.88 22.83 -9.86
#